data_AF-A0A520BZ64-F1
#
_entry.id   AF-A0A520BZ64-F1
#
_cell.length_a   1.000
_cell.length_b   1.000
_cell.length_c   1.000
_cell.angle_alpha   90.00
_cell.angle_beta   90.00
_cell.angle_gamma   90.00
#
_symmetry.space_group_name_H-M   'P 1'
#
loop_
_entity.id
_entity.type
_entity.pdbx_description
1 polymer ?
#
loop_
_entity_poly.entity_id
_entity_poly.type
_entity_poly.pdbx_seq_one_letter_code
_entity_poly.pdbx_strand_id
1 'polypeptide(L)'
;MKIKLIPRRILQLTSAVALAASLFPAHAQPQQTAAGAQKFLSMLAGDGALFVQAVDKASGMAVLEGTKVTVNRWLKDGVPQADGPYDGGSTRAITHKLQQPLDVLKAEGIDPRANVDPCTTRLETFTKENLDYTRVSRDGTAVKETFFGYDTLPFQDTVTVKFEDPNVRYAGPYYVAWGKATITRGVEWISATAQHSKHVSHLLYKIKDQDMADRVEFAMKFLKASCDKTASTGF
;
A
#
# COMPACT_ATOMS: atom_id res chain seq x y z
N MET A 1 69.79 2.52 -8.40
CA MET A 1 69.98 3.69 -9.28
C MET A 1 69.28 4.88 -8.63
N LYS A 2 70.06 5.87 -8.13
CA LYS A 2 69.55 7.02 -7.36
C LYS A 2 69.23 8.16 -8.32
N ILE A 3 67.98 8.59 -8.40
CA ILE A 3 67.58 9.77 -9.18
C ILE A 3 67.40 10.97 -8.24
N LYS A 4 68.13 12.03 -8.56
CA LYS A 4 68.36 13.28 -7.84
C LYS A 4 67.13 14.20 -7.99
N LEU A 5 66.61 14.73 -6.89
CA LEU A 5 65.67 15.85 -6.89
C LEU A 5 66.37 17.17 -7.28
N ILE A 6 65.70 17.99 -8.10
CA ILE A 6 66.05 19.40 -8.34
C ILE A 6 64.82 20.25 -7.99
N PRO A 7 64.93 21.24 -7.10
CA PRO A 7 63.82 22.14 -6.76
C PRO A 7 63.80 23.32 -7.73
N ARG A 8 62.66 23.61 -8.34
CA ARG A 8 62.45 24.82 -9.14
C ARG A 8 61.42 25.72 -8.45
N ARG A 9 61.92 26.72 -7.73
CA ARG A 9 61.18 27.90 -7.28
C ARG A 9 60.72 28.67 -8.51
N ILE A 10 59.42 28.94 -8.64
CA ILE A 10 58.91 29.98 -9.53
C ILE A 10 57.88 30.82 -8.77
N LEU A 11 58.02 32.12 -8.99
CA LEU A 11 57.47 33.30 -8.36
C LEU A 11 55.98 33.23 -7.98
N GLN A 12 55.71 33.76 -6.79
CA GLN A 12 54.42 34.32 -6.41
C GLN A 12 54.16 35.59 -7.23
N LEU A 13 53.10 35.57 -8.06
CA LEU A 13 52.46 36.79 -8.54
C LEU A 13 51.24 37.04 -7.64
N THR A 14 51.35 38.06 -6.80
CA THR A 14 50.25 38.65 -6.04
C THR A 14 49.35 39.41 -7.01
N SER A 15 48.26 38.78 -7.43
CA SER A 15 47.14 39.45 -8.10
C SER A 15 46.12 39.85 -7.02
N ALA A 16 46.16 41.12 -6.64
CA ALA A 16 45.16 41.74 -5.77
C ALA A 16 43.87 41.96 -6.59
N VAL A 17 43.00 40.94 -6.63
CA VAL A 17 41.60 41.12 -7.04
C VAL A 17 40.83 41.54 -5.80
N ALA A 18 40.50 42.82 -5.73
CA ALA A 18 39.52 43.34 -4.79
C ALA A 18 38.17 42.68 -5.11
N LEU A 19 37.83 41.62 -4.37
CA LEU A 19 36.46 41.09 -4.33
C LEU A 19 35.59 42.17 -3.67
N ALA A 20 34.88 42.93 -4.51
CA ALA A 20 33.66 43.58 -4.08
C ALA A 20 32.71 42.48 -3.60
N ALA A 21 32.62 42.30 -2.29
CA ALA A 21 31.62 41.46 -1.65
C ALA A 21 30.24 42.05 -1.95
N SER A 22 29.67 41.70 -3.09
CA SER A 22 28.26 41.86 -3.38
C SER A 22 27.49 41.06 -2.33
N LEU A 23 26.99 41.78 -1.32
CA LEU A 23 25.97 41.36 -0.37
C LEU A 23 24.70 41.03 -1.15
N PHE A 24 24.69 39.91 -1.86
CA PHE A 24 23.43 39.32 -2.28
C PHE A 24 22.70 38.94 -0.99
N PRO A 25 21.47 39.42 -0.75
CA PRO A 25 20.68 38.90 0.35
C PRO A 25 20.64 37.39 0.16
N ALA A 26 21.21 36.66 1.11
CA ALA A 26 21.06 35.23 1.20
C ALA A 26 19.55 34.99 1.21
N HIS A 27 19.00 34.56 0.08
CA HIS A 27 17.59 34.21 -0.02
C HIS A 27 17.44 33.03 0.92
N ALA A 28 16.91 33.31 2.12
CA ALA A 28 16.68 32.30 3.13
C ALA A 28 15.92 31.17 2.44
N GLN A 29 16.54 30.00 2.35
CA GLN A 29 15.85 28.84 1.79
C GLN A 29 14.58 28.65 2.62
N PRO A 30 13.41 28.45 1.97
CA PRO A 30 12.15 28.33 2.69
C PRO A 30 12.32 27.28 3.79
N GLN A 31 12.08 27.71 5.03
CA GLN A 31 12.30 26.87 6.20
C GLN A 31 11.46 25.60 6.06
N GLN A 32 12.10 24.44 6.18
CA GLN A 32 11.40 23.16 6.18
C GLN A 32 10.54 23.10 7.45
N THR A 33 9.24 22.85 7.27
CA THR A 33 8.27 22.76 8.37
C THR A 33 7.52 21.44 8.31
N ALA A 34 7.03 20.96 9.47
CA ALA A 34 6.25 19.73 9.53
C ALA A 34 4.99 19.83 8.65
N ALA A 35 4.33 21.00 8.63
CA ALA A 35 3.21 21.27 7.74
C ALA A 35 3.58 21.16 6.25
N GLY A 36 4.78 21.63 5.86
CA GLY A 36 5.29 21.48 4.49
C GLY A 36 5.50 20.02 4.10
N ALA A 37 6.09 19.22 5.00
CA ALA A 37 6.28 17.79 4.78
C ALA A 37 4.95 17.01 4.73
N GLN A 38 3.98 17.36 5.59
CA GLN A 38 2.61 16.83 5.52
C GLN A 38 1.94 17.13 4.18
N LYS A 39 2.05 18.38 3.71
CA LYS A 39 1.51 18.78 2.41
C LYS A 39 2.17 17.99 1.27
N PHE A 40 3.48 17.74 1.36
CA PHE A 40 4.19 16.90 0.40
C PHE A 40 3.63 15.47 0.35
N LEU A 41 3.43 14.82 1.49
CA LEU A 41 2.80 13.50 1.53
C LEU A 41 1.35 13.51 1.02
N SER A 42 0.60 14.58 1.31
CA SER A 42 -0.76 14.77 0.78
C SER A 42 -0.80 14.84 -0.75
N MET A 43 0.18 15.53 -1.37
CA MET A 43 0.31 15.54 -2.83
C MET A 43 0.61 14.14 -3.38
N LEU A 44 1.51 13.39 -2.74
CA LEU A 44 1.81 12.00 -3.15
C LEU A 44 0.61 11.05 -3.02
N ALA A 45 -0.25 11.26 -2.02
CA ALA A 45 -1.53 10.55 -1.93
C ALA A 45 -2.43 10.90 -3.12
N GLY A 46 -2.58 12.19 -3.44
CA GLY A 46 -3.36 12.64 -4.60
C GLY A 46 -2.85 12.09 -5.94
N ASP A 47 -1.54 11.88 -6.06
CA ASP A 47 -0.90 11.26 -7.23
C ASP A 47 -0.99 9.72 -7.24
N GLY A 48 -1.58 9.09 -6.21
CA GLY A 48 -1.69 7.64 -6.09
C GLY A 48 -0.35 6.93 -5.88
N ALA A 49 0.62 7.60 -5.27
CA ALA A 49 1.95 7.05 -4.99
C ALA A 49 2.09 6.42 -3.60
N LEU A 50 1.09 6.62 -2.74
CA LEU A 50 1.05 6.12 -1.36
C LEU A 50 0.05 4.98 -1.22
N PHE A 51 0.44 3.98 -0.44
CA PHE A 51 -0.35 2.79 -0.17
C PHE A 51 -0.34 2.47 1.32
N VAL A 52 -1.33 1.72 1.80
CA VAL A 52 -1.36 1.16 3.15
C VAL A 52 -1.39 -0.34 3.07
N GLN A 53 -0.40 -0.97 3.68
CA GLN A 53 -0.45 -2.40 3.93
C GLN A 53 -1.03 -2.63 5.32
N ALA A 54 -2.26 -3.13 5.38
CA ALA A 54 -2.85 -3.64 6.60
C ALA A 54 -2.37 -5.08 6.83
N VAL A 55 -1.87 -5.34 8.03
CA VAL A 55 -1.35 -6.64 8.44
C VAL A 55 -2.25 -7.19 9.53
N ASP A 56 -2.86 -8.34 9.25
CA ASP A 56 -3.53 -9.11 10.29
C ASP A 56 -2.49 -9.72 11.23
N LYS A 57 -2.71 -9.59 12.54
CA LYS A 57 -1.77 -10.01 13.58
C LYS A 57 -1.46 -11.52 13.53
N ALA A 58 -2.38 -12.33 13.03
CA ALA A 58 -2.23 -13.79 12.99
C ALA A 58 -1.55 -14.28 11.70
N SER A 59 -1.79 -13.62 10.57
CA SER A 59 -1.38 -14.15 9.25
C SER A 59 -0.30 -13.34 8.53
N GLY A 60 0.08 -12.17 9.06
CA GLY A 60 1.11 -11.32 8.45
C GLY A 60 0.67 -10.62 7.16
N MET A 61 -0.57 -10.79 6.73
CA MET A 61 -1.16 -10.17 5.53
C MET A 61 -2.63 -9.82 5.80
N ALA A 62 -3.23 -8.96 4.98
CA ALA A 62 -4.67 -8.75 4.99
C ALA A 62 -5.39 -9.98 4.39
N VAL A 63 -6.29 -10.58 5.17
CA VAL A 63 -7.07 -11.77 4.80
C VAL A 63 -8.55 -11.44 4.83
N LEU A 64 -9.23 -11.78 3.75
CA LEU A 64 -10.68 -11.71 3.63
C LEU A 64 -11.28 -13.09 3.78
N GLU A 65 -12.42 -13.14 4.45
CA GLU A 65 -13.27 -14.31 4.52
C GLU A 65 -14.30 -14.25 3.40
N GLY A 66 -14.67 -15.43 2.90
CA GLY A 66 -15.63 -15.54 1.81
C GLY A 66 -16.32 -16.89 1.81
N THR A 67 -17.29 -17.00 0.91
CA THR A 67 -18.09 -18.19 0.71
C THR A 67 -18.06 -18.59 -0.76
N LYS A 68 -17.76 -19.86 -1.02
CA LYS A 68 -17.91 -20.48 -2.32
C LYS A 68 -19.18 -21.32 -2.32
N VAL A 69 -20.11 -20.98 -3.20
CA VAL A 69 -21.34 -21.73 -3.47
C VAL A 69 -21.22 -22.34 -4.86
N THR A 70 -21.33 -23.66 -4.94
CA THR A 70 -21.46 -24.38 -6.21
C THR A 70 -22.89 -24.89 -6.32
N VAL A 71 -23.55 -24.63 -7.44
CA VAL A 71 -24.88 -25.15 -7.77
C VAL A 71 -24.77 -25.93 -9.06
N ASN A 72 -25.16 -27.20 -9.02
CA ASN A 72 -25.17 -28.08 -10.17
C ASN A 72 -26.61 -28.17 -10.68
N ARG A 73 -26.82 -28.01 -11.99
CA ARG A 73 -28.12 -28.17 -12.64
C ARG A 73 -27.95 -29.01 -13.88
N TRP A 74 -28.66 -30.12 -13.96
CA TRP A 74 -28.69 -30.91 -15.20
C TRP A 74 -29.32 -30.12 -16.35
N LEU A 75 -28.93 -30.46 -17.57
CA LEU A 75 -29.42 -29.84 -18.80
C LEU A 75 -30.38 -30.79 -19.52
N LYS A 76 -31.63 -30.35 -19.73
CA LYS A 76 -32.60 -31.01 -20.61
C LYS A 76 -32.68 -30.21 -21.90
N ASP A 77 -32.30 -30.81 -23.02
CA ASP A 77 -32.27 -30.13 -24.33
C ASP A 77 -31.50 -28.79 -24.31
N GLY A 78 -30.41 -28.75 -23.52
CA GLY A 78 -29.58 -27.55 -23.32
C GLY A 78 -30.14 -26.52 -22.34
N VAL A 79 -31.32 -26.77 -21.74
CA VAL A 79 -31.97 -25.89 -20.75
C VAL A 79 -31.70 -26.39 -19.33
N PRO A 80 -31.19 -25.55 -18.42
CA PRO A 80 -30.99 -25.90 -17.02
C PRO A 80 -32.31 -26.16 -16.32
N GLN A 81 -32.42 -27.32 -15.67
CA GLN A 81 -33.62 -27.76 -14.98
C GLN A 81 -33.35 -27.87 -13.47
N ALA A 82 -34.38 -27.62 -12.67
CA ALA A 82 -34.28 -27.64 -11.20
C ALA A 82 -34.67 -29.01 -10.60
N ASP A 83 -35.43 -29.81 -11.33
CA ASP A 83 -36.03 -31.09 -10.94
C ASP A 83 -35.17 -32.30 -11.37
N GLY A 84 -33.86 -32.19 -11.19
CA GLY A 84 -32.88 -33.09 -11.78
C GLY A 84 -32.46 -34.29 -11.00
N PRO A 85 -31.86 -35.29 -11.68
CA PRO A 85 -31.17 -36.39 -11.00
C PRO A 85 -29.86 -35.96 -10.32
N TYR A 86 -29.38 -34.74 -10.59
CA TYR A 86 -28.14 -34.17 -10.02
C TYR A 86 -28.39 -32.80 -9.42
N ASP A 87 -29.55 -32.61 -8.80
CA ASP A 87 -29.74 -31.45 -7.96
C ASP A 87 -28.77 -31.52 -6.78
N GLY A 88 -28.01 -30.45 -6.62
CA GLY A 88 -26.93 -30.48 -5.66
C GLY A 88 -26.11 -29.22 -5.65
N GLY A 89 -25.34 -29.11 -4.59
CA GLY A 89 -24.45 -28.00 -4.41
C GLY A 89 -23.61 -28.19 -3.18
N SER A 90 -22.59 -27.38 -3.07
CA SER A 90 -21.81 -27.27 -1.86
C SER A 90 -21.64 -25.80 -1.51
N THR A 91 -21.70 -25.52 -0.22
CA THR A 91 -21.30 -24.23 0.33
C THR A 91 -20.11 -24.49 1.23
N ARG A 92 -19.02 -23.76 1.01
CA ARG A 92 -17.84 -23.83 1.88
C ARG A 92 -17.26 -22.46 2.15
N ALA A 93 -16.77 -22.27 3.37
CA ALA A 93 -15.96 -21.12 3.72
C ALA A 93 -14.63 -21.17 2.95
N ILE A 94 -14.18 -20.02 2.50
CA ILE A 94 -12.88 -19.83 1.86
C ILE A 94 -12.24 -18.55 2.40
N THR A 95 -10.94 -18.43 2.26
CA THR A 95 -10.21 -17.20 2.59
C THR A 95 -9.37 -16.76 1.40
N HIS A 96 -9.15 -15.45 1.28
CA HIS A 96 -8.29 -14.87 0.26
C HIS A 96 -7.35 -13.85 0.88
N LYS A 97 -6.09 -13.87 0.46
CA LYS A 97 -5.10 -12.86 0.86
C LYS A 97 -5.13 -11.74 -0.15
N LEU A 98 -5.33 -10.50 0.31
CA LEU A 98 -5.23 -9.33 -0.57
C LEU A 98 -3.86 -9.34 -1.24
N GLN A 99 -3.87 -9.23 -2.56
CA GLN A 99 -2.65 -9.24 -3.37
C GLN A 99 -2.02 -7.86 -3.44
N GLN A 100 -2.84 -6.82 -3.29
CA GLN A 100 -2.42 -5.43 -3.40
C GLN A 100 -2.62 -4.70 -2.06
N PRO A 101 -1.69 -3.80 -1.70
CA PRO A 101 -1.93 -2.88 -0.60
C PRO A 101 -3.09 -1.92 -0.96
N LEU A 102 -3.68 -1.30 0.05
CA LEU A 102 -4.77 -0.34 -0.13
C LEU A 102 -4.20 0.96 -0.70
N ASP A 103 -4.85 1.54 -1.70
CA ASP A 103 -4.53 2.86 -2.21
C ASP A 103 -4.83 3.92 -1.15
N VAL A 104 -3.95 4.91 -0.95
CA VAL A 104 -4.25 6.08 -0.13
C VAL A 104 -4.92 7.14 -1.01
N LEU A 105 -6.21 7.40 -0.77
CA LEU A 105 -6.97 8.43 -1.47
C LEU A 105 -6.62 9.83 -0.96
N LYS A 106 -6.40 9.94 0.34
CA LYS A 106 -6.23 11.23 1.02
C LYS A 106 -5.29 11.08 2.20
N ALA A 107 -4.39 12.04 2.37
CA ALA A 107 -3.56 12.17 3.56
C ALA A 107 -3.68 13.58 4.13
N GLU A 108 -4.04 13.68 5.41
CA GLU A 108 -4.29 14.96 6.10
C GLU A 108 -3.60 15.00 7.46
N GLY A 109 -3.06 16.17 7.83
CA GLY A 109 -2.46 16.41 9.14
C GLY A 109 -3.51 16.58 10.23
N ILE A 110 -4.24 15.51 10.54
CA ILE A 110 -5.38 15.51 11.45
C ILE A 110 -5.24 14.35 12.46
N ASP A 111 -5.51 14.64 13.73
CA ASP A 111 -5.48 13.65 14.81
C ASP A 111 -6.76 12.77 14.83
N PRO A 112 -6.81 11.69 15.63
CA PRO A 112 -8.01 10.86 15.77
C PRO A 112 -9.25 11.58 16.34
N ARG A 113 -9.08 12.81 16.84
CA ARG A 113 -10.15 13.67 17.38
C ARG A 113 -10.58 14.75 16.38
N ALA A 114 -10.13 14.65 15.12
CA ALA A 114 -10.39 15.59 14.04
C ALA A 114 -9.79 17.00 14.23
N ASN A 115 -8.79 17.16 15.11
CA ASN A 115 -8.03 18.40 15.24
C ASN A 115 -6.87 18.42 14.26
N VAL A 116 -6.55 19.61 13.73
CA VAL A 116 -5.35 19.79 12.90
C VAL A 116 -4.12 19.56 13.77
N ASP A 117 -3.31 18.57 13.40
CA ASP A 117 -2.09 18.18 14.10
C ASP A 117 -0.97 17.93 13.07
N PRO A 118 0.10 18.74 13.04
CA PRO A 118 1.21 18.51 12.12
C PRO A 118 1.95 17.19 12.39
N CYS A 119 1.78 16.59 13.56
CA CYS A 119 2.46 15.38 14.00
C CYS A 119 1.69 14.08 13.82
N THR A 120 0.46 14.18 13.34
CA THR A 120 -0.37 13.01 13.01
C THR A 120 -0.88 13.13 11.58
N THR A 121 -0.65 12.10 10.76
CA THR A 121 -1.29 12.00 9.43
C THR A 121 -2.42 11.01 9.46
N ARG A 122 -3.63 11.46 9.16
CA ARG A 122 -4.79 10.64 8.84
C ARG A 122 -4.72 10.21 7.37
N LEU A 123 -4.89 8.93 7.09
CA LEU A 123 -4.89 8.34 5.75
C LEU A 123 -6.26 7.71 5.47
N GLU A 124 -6.93 8.17 4.43
CA GLU A 124 -8.15 7.54 3.90
C GLU A 124 -7.74 6.59 2.77
N THR A 125 -8.27 5.37 2.79
CA THR A 125 -7.80 4.30 1.91
C THR A 125 -8.94 3.63 1.16
N PHE A 126 -8.61 3.00 0.04
CA PHE A 126 -9.53 2.24 -0.79
C PHE A 126 -8.80 1.09 -1.48
N THR A 127 -9.52 0.06 -1.91
CA THR A 127 -9.00 -0.98 -2.81
C THR A 127 -9.93 -1.22 -3.99
N LYS A 128 -9.31 -1.43 -5.15
CA LYS A 128 -9.97 -1.80 -6.40
C LYS A 128 -10.14 -3.31 -6.55
N GLU A 129 -9.61 -4.11 -5.62
CA GLU A 129 -9.67 -5.56 -5.69
C GLU A 129 -11.11 -6.04 -5.51
N ASN A 130 -11.77 -6.40 -6.62
CA ASN A 130 -13.05 -7.08 -6.61
C ASN A 130 -12.80 -8.58 -6.80
N LEU A 131 -13.08 -9.34 -5.75
CA LEU A 131 -12.83 -10.78 -5.69
C LEU A 131 -14.06 -11.61 -5.96
N ASP A 132 -15.22 -10.97 -6.00
CA ASP A 132 -16.47 -11.63 -6.26
C ASP A 132 -16.51 -12.03 -7.73
N TYR A 133 -16.81 -13.30 -7.97
CA TYR A 133 -17.01 -13.77 -9.33
C TYR A 133 -18.09 -14.85 -9.37
N THR A 134 -18.76 -14.91 -10.52
CA THR A 134 -19.65 -16.01 -10.86
C THR A 134 -19.15 -16.61 -12.16
N ARG A 135 -18.86 -17.92 -12.13
CA ARG A 135 -18.52 -18.69 -13.32
C ARG A 135 -19.60 -19.70 -13.58
N VAL A 136 -20.01 -19.79 -14.83
CA VAL A 136 -20.94 -20.81 -15.32
C VAL A 136 -20.18 -21.72 -16.27
N SER A 137 -20.16 -23.02 -15.98
CA SER A 137 -19.60 -24.07 -16.84
C SER A 137 -20.74 -24.90 -17.41
N ARG A 138 -20.69 -25.25 -18.69
CA ARG A 138 -21.68 -26.13 -19.35
C ARG A 138 -21.07 -27.45 -19.83
N ASP A 139 -19.81 -27.69 -19.47
CA ASP A 139 -19.02 -28.81 -19.99
C ASP A 139 -19.07 -30.04 -19.06
N GLY A 140 -19.90 -30.00 -18.02
CA GLY A 140 -20.06 -31.09 -17.07
C GLY A 140 -20.87 -32.23 -17.67
N THR A 141 -20.43 -33.46 -17.45
CA THR A 141 -21.23 -34.68 -17.71
C THR A 141 -21.29 -35.55 -16.46
N ALA A 142 -22.49 -36.00 -16.08
CA ALA A 142 -22.70 -36.86 -14.92
C ALA A 142 -23.39 -38.18 -15.35
N VAL A 143 -22.98 -39.29 -14.74
CA VAL A 143 -23.42 -40.65 -15.13
C VAL A 143 -24.56 -41.13 -14.24
N LYS A 144 -25.73 -41.38 -14.83
CA LYS A 144 -26.97 -41.70 -14.12
C LYS A 144 -27.24 -43.17 -14.32
N GLU A 145 -27.38 -43.91 -13.23
CA GLU A 145 -27.87 -45.28 -13.31
C GLU A 145 -29.35 -45.28 -13.70
N THR A 146 -29.68 -46.06 -14.72
CA THR A 146 -31.04 -46.29 -15.21
C THR A 146 -31.34 -47.78 -15.16
N PHE A 147 -32.61 -48.13 -15.35
CA PHE A 147 -33.02 -49.54 -15.43
C PHE A 147 -32.30 -50.32 -16.54
N PHE A 148 -31.78 -49.63 -17.57
CA PHE A 148 -31.12 -50.22 -18.73
C PHE A 148 -29.60 -50.03 -18.76
N GLY A 149 -28.99 -49.45 -17.73
CA GLY A 149 -27.55 -49.21 -17.68
C GLY A 149 -27.19 -47.83 -17.13
N TYR A 150 -26.32 -47.09 -17.83
CA TYR A 150 -25.86 -45.77 -17.43
C TYR A 150 -26.06 -44.74 -18.54
N ASP A 151 -26.71 -43.63 -18.22
CA ASP A 151 -26.87 -42.48 -19.11
C ASP A 151 -25.91 -41.35 -18.71
N THR A 152 -25.14 -40.85 -19.68
CA THR A 152 -24.32 -39.65 -19.48
C THR A 152 -25.16 -38.42 -19.78
N LEU A 153 -25.52 -37.66 -18.74
CA LEU A 153 -26.32 -36.46 -18.88
C LEU A 153 -25.45 -35.21 -18.72
N PRO A 154 -25.58 -34.22 -19.62
CA PRO A 154 -24.89 -32.96 -19.46
C PRO A 154 -25.46 -32.17 -18.27
N PHE A 155 -24.59 -31.45 -17.56
CA PHE A 155 -24.98 -30.55 -16.49
C PHE A 155 -24.21 -29.23 -16.56
N GLN A 156 -24.82 -28.21 -15.98
CA GLN A 156 -24.30 -26.88 -15.82
C GLN A 156 -23.91 -26.65 -14.36
N ASP A 157 -22.68 -26.20 -14.16
CA ASP A 157 -22.19 -25.77 -12.86
C ASP A 157 -22.15 -24.26 -12.78
N THR A 158 -22.82 -23.72 -11.77
CA THR A 158 -22.71 -22.32 -11.40
C THR A 158 -21.91 -22.22 -10.12
N VAL A 159 -20.68 -21.70 -10.22
CA VAL A 159 -19.82 -21.41 -9.08
C VAL A 159 -19.90 -19.93 -8.80
N THR A 160 -20.44 -19.58 -7.65
CA THR A 160 -20.47 -18.21 -7.13
C THR A 160 -19.50 -18.11 -5.96
N VAL A 161 -18.56 -17.18 -6.05
CA VAL A 161 -17.67 -16.83 -4.97
C VAL A 161 -17.97 -15.41 -4.53
N LYS A 162 -18.18 -15.24 -3.23
CA LYS A 162 -18.37 -13.94 -2.59
C LYS A 162 -17.42 -13.79 -1.44
N PHE A 163 -16.75 -12.66 -1.35
CA PHE A 163 -15.91 -12.28 -0.21
C PHE A 163 -16.56 -11.13 0.55
N GLU A 164 -16.15 -10.96 1.81
CA GLU A 164 -16.39 -9.71 2.51
C GLU A 164 -15.77 -8.55 1.74
N ASP A 165 -16.49 -7.42 1.68
CA ASP A 165 -15.98 -6.24 1.00
C ASP A 165 -14.70 -5.74 1.70
N PRO A 166 -13.54 -5.76 1.02
CA PRO A 166 -12.31 -5.30 1.63
C PRO A 166 -12.34 -3.82 2.01
N ASN A 167 -13.12 -3.00 1.30
CA ASN A 167 -13.29 -1.59 1.62
C ASN A 167 -14.05 -1.38 2.93
N VAL A 168 -14.79 -2.38 3.40
CA VAL A 168 -15.48 -2.35 4.69
C VAL A 168 -14.59 -2.96 5.78
N ARG A 169 -13.98 -4.11 5.53
CA ARG A 169 -13.12 -4.80 6.52
C ARG A 169 -11.86 -4.01 6.86
N TYR A 170 -11.25 -3.42 5.84
CA TYR A 170 -10.05 -2.59 5.96
C TYR A 170 -10.35 -1.09 5.73
N ALA A 171 -11.60 -0.68 5.98
CA ALA A 171 -11.97 0.73 5.96
C ALA A 171 -11.13 1.50 6.99
N GLY A 172 -10.30 2.42 6.50
CA GLY A 172 -9.53 3.34 7.33
C GLY A 172 -10.16 4.72 7.38
N PRO A 173 -10.04 5.37 8.55
CA PRO A 173 -8.84 6.17 8.63
C PRO A 173 -7.70 5.47 9.38
N TYR A 174 -6.55 5.38 8.73
CA TYR A 174 -5.28 4.99 9.36
C TYR A 174 -4.56 6.22 9.87
N TYR A 175 -3.77 6.10 10.94
CA TYR A 175 -3.06 7.24 11.51
C TYR A 175 -1.57 6.97 11.62
N VAL A 176 -0.74 7.87 11.11
CA VAL A 176 0.72 7.86 11.33
C VAL A 176 1.05 8.90 12.40
N ALA A 177 1.39 8.43 13.59
CA ALA A 177 1.90 9.29 14.66
C ALA A 177 3.43 9.42 14.49
N TRP A 178 3.88 10.49 13.83
CA TRP A 178 5.26 10.59 13.33
C TRP A 178 6.32 10.52 14.41
N GLY A 179 6.09 11.13 15.57
CA GLY A 179 7.03 11.06 16.71
C GLY A 179 7.27 9.64 17.25
N LYS A 180 6.42 8.67 16.88
CA LYS A 180 6.56 7.25 17.24
C LYS A 180 6.73 6.34 16.04
N ALA A 181 6.74 6.87 14.82
CA ALA A 181 6.80 6.08 13.61
C ALA A 181 8.20 5.46 13.44
N THR A 182 8.27 4.21 13.02
CA THR A 182 9.51 3.61 12.53
C THR A 182 9.54 3.73 11.01
N ILE A 183 10.63 4.27 10.48
CA ILE A 183 10.80 4.50 9.04
C ILE A 183 11.89 3.57 8.55
N THR A 184 11.58 2.80 7.51
CA THR A 184 12.49 1.83 6.91
C THR A 184 12.52 2.02 5.41
N ARG A 185 13.72 1.99 4.82
CA ARG A 185 13.91 1.95 3.36
C ARG A 185 14.34 0.55 2.95
N GLY A 186 13.56 -0.05 2.06
CA GLY A 186 13.92 -1.26 1.34
C GLY A 186 14.33 -0.95 -0.10
N VAL A 187 14.46 -2.00 -0.90
CA VAL A 187 14.84 -1.90 -2.32
C VAL A 187 13.70 -1.32 -3.17
N GLU A 188 12.46 -1.71 -2.88
CA GLU A 188 11.28 -1.32 -3.67
C GLU A 188 10.37 -0.32 -2.95
N TRP A 189 10.52 -0.19 -1.63
CA TRP A 189 9.56 0.52 -0.80
C TRP A 189 10.24 1.35 0.28
N ILE A 190 9.66 2.51 0.57
CA ILE A 190 9.87 3.23 1.83
C ILE A 190 8.62 3.00 2.67
N SER A 191 8.80 2.58 3.92
CA SER A 191 7.70 2.31 4.83
C SER A 191 7.78 3.14 6.10
N ALA A 192 6.61 3.53 6.62
CA ALA A 192 6.44 4.13 7.93
C ALA A 192 5.37 3.37 8.71
N THR A 193 5.60 3.10 10.00
CA THR A 193 4.59 2.45 10.84
C THR A 193 3.36 3.33 10.98
N ALA A 194 2.20 2.79 10.60
CA ALA A 194 0.89 3.39 10.79
C ALA A 194 0.12 2.62 11.87
N GLN A 195 -0.65 3.33 12.68
CA GLN A 195 -1.50 2.78 13.71
C GLN A 195 -2.95 2.70 13.21
N HIS A 196 -3.57 1.55 13.45
CA HIS A 196 -5.00 1.34 13.32
C HIS A 196 -5.49 0.62 14.57
N SER A 197 -6.74 0.84 14.97
CA SER A 197 -7.29 0.24 16.19
C SER A 197 -7.35 -1.29 16.14
N LYS A 198 -7.49 -1.84 14.93
CA LYS A 198 -7.68 -3.29 14.70
C LYS A 198 -6.47 -4.01 14.15
N HIS A 199 -5.57 -3.32 13.45
CA HIS A 199 -4.53 -3.93 12.64
C HIS A 199 -3.18 -3.22 12.82
N VAL A 200 -2.09 -3.96 12.63
CA VAL A 200 -0.79 -3.32 12.40
C VAL A 200 -0.80 -2.84 10.96
N SER A 201 -0.32 -1.62 10.70
CA SER A 201 -0.35 -1.07 9.35
C SER A 201 0.96 -0.37 9.03
N HIS A 202 1.28 -0.32 7.74
CA HIS A 202 2.43 0.40 7.23
C HIS A 202 1.96 1.32 6.10
N LEU A 203 2.30 2.60 6.20
CA LEU A 203 2.28 3.50 5.05
C LEU A 203 3.46 3.11 4.17
N LEU A 204 3.20 2.91 2.88
CA LEU A 204 4.17 2.50 1.89
C LEU A 204 4.24 3.53 0.76
N TYR A 205 5.44 3.82 0.30
CA TYR A 205 5.71 4.53 -0.94
C TYR A 205 6.50 3.61 -1.87
N LYS A 206 5.99 3.40 -3.10
CA LYS A 206 6.66 2.57 -4.11
C LYS A 206 7.78 3.38 -4.77
N ILE A 207 9.01 2.90 -4.67
CA ILE A 207 10.16 3.53 -5.29
C ILE A 207 10.07 3.34 -6.81
N LYS A 208 9.82 4.43 -7.53
CA LYS A 208 9.91 4.48 -9.00
C LYS A 208 11.18 5.18 -9.48
N ASP A 209 11.64 6.15 -8.70
CA ASP A 209 12.79 7.01 -8.96
C ASP A 209 13.55 7.24 -7.66
N GLN A 210 14.89 7.28 -7.73
CA GLN A 210 15.74 7.39 -6.54
C GLN A 210 15.75 8.81 -5.96
N ASP A 211 15.70 9.87 -6.78
CA ASP A 211 15.64 11.25 -6.28
C ASP A 211 14.33 11.48 -5.53
N MET A 212 13.20 10.99 -6.07
CA MET A 212 11.93 11.04 -5.36
C MET A 212 11.94 10.19 -4.09
N ALA A 213 12.56 8.99 -4.11
CA ALA A 213 12.69 8.17 -2.92
C ALA A 213 13.46 8.89 -1.80
N ASP A 214 14.56 9.57 -2.12
CA ASP A 214 15.35 10.33 -1.16
C ASP A 214 14.51 11.48 -0.56
N ARG A 215 13.72 12.19 -1.38
CA ARG A 215 12.81 13.25 -0.91
C ARG A 215 11.71 12.71 0.01
N VAL A 216 11.14 11.55 -0.33
CA VAL A 216 10.11 10.90 0.49
C VAL A 216 10.68 10.44 1.82
N GLU A 217 11.82 9.75 1.81
CA GLU A 217 12.49 9.30 3.02
C GLU A 217 12.87 10.49 3.91
N PHE A 218 13.41 11.56 3.31
CA PHE A 218 13.75 12.78 4.01
C PHE A 218 12.51 13.42 4.66
N ALA A 219 11.41 13.56 3.91
CA ALA A 219 10.17 14.13 4.45
C ALA A 219 9.62 13.32 5.63
N MET A 220 9.60 11.99 5.53
CA MET A 220 9.17 11.11 6.62
C MET A 220 10.07 11.25 7.86
N LYS A 221 11.40 11.23 7.68
CA LYS A 221 12.36 11.38 8.78
C LYS A 221 12.28 12.76 9.42
N PHE A 222 12.10 13.79 8.61
CA PHE A 222 11.91 15.16 9.06
C PHE A 222 10.65 15.27 9.94
N LEU A 223 9.53 14.68 9.50
CA LEU A 223 8.30 14.61 10.30
C LEU A 223 8.52 13.88 11.62
N LYS A 224 9.21 12.75 11.59
CA LYS A 224 9.56 12.00 12.81
C LYS A 224 10.36 12.87 13.78
N ALA A 225 11.45 13.49 13.32
CA ALA A 225 12.31 14.32 14.17
C ALA A 225 11.58 15.57 14.70
N SER A 226 10.77 16.23 13.86
CA SER A 226 10.00 17.42 14.24
C SER A 226 8.94 17.12 15.30
N CYS A 227 8.46 15.88 15.36
CA CYS A 227 7.38 15.44 16.23
C CYS A 227 7.85 14.57 17.40
N ASP A 228 9.16 14.38 17.51
CA ASP A 228 9.77 13.70 18.64
C ASP A 228 9.74 14.61 19.87
N LYS A 229 9.01 14.19 20.90
CA LYS A 229 8.90 14.96 22.16
C LYS A 229 10.24 15.04 22.91
N THR A 230 11.15 14.13 22.62
CA THR A 230 12.49 14.13 23.21
C THR A 230 13.40 15.17 22.54
N ALA A 231 13.09 15.63 21.33
CA ALA A 231 13.89 16.65 20.65
C ALA A 231 13.97 17.96 21.45
N SER A 232 12.91 18.31 22.18
CA SER A 232 12.93 19.49 23.06
C SER A 232 13.78 19.32 24.33
N THR A 233 14.22 18.10 24.65
CA THR A 233 15.01 17.82 25.85
C THR A 233 16.51 18.07 25.67
N GLY A 234 16.96 18.34 24.44
CA GLY A 234 18.37 18.64 24.14
C GLY A 234 19.30 17.41 24.18
N PHE A 235 18.73 16.21 24.11
CA PHE A 235 19.42 14.92 24.03
C PHE A 235 19.25 14.29 22.65
#